data_AF-A0A5B0F9Z0-F1
#
_entry.id   AF-A0A5B0F9Z0-F1
#
_cell.length_a   1.000
_cell.length_b   1.000
_cell.length_c   1.000
_cell.angle_alpha   90.00
_cell.angle_beta   90.00
_cell.angle_gamma   90.00
#
_symmetry.space_group_name_H-M   'P 1'
#
loop_
_entity.id
_entity.type
_entity.pdbx_description
1 polymer ?
#
loop_
_entity_poly.entity_id
_entity_poly.type
_entity_poly.pdbx_seq_one_letter_code
_entity_poly.pdbx_strand_id
1 'polypeptide(L)'
;MHTLSKTLTALCLIVPNMASAEPRPEHMVYLRTIAPSIEQDIRYATAHNFTGHPLDGYEAPECLLSADAAKALARVQTALHAEGYGLKVFDCYRPARAVADMGHFAKVPGDPTKAEFYARVNKQDFWRLGYVARVSGHSKGSTVDLTLTGPGALPAATWTPAAKNVDCTAPYGQRWHDGALDMGTGFDCFDEPAHTDSTAINATAQANRQRLTRAMEKEGFVGYSKEWWHFTWNGNPALNQVMDFPITPMELSSSHQLIIVTTKNWTDIQGTAQRYERHGQTFEKSGEPFAVVVGKSGLAWGKGLTVVDQRAGPVKREGDGKAPAGIFKLGTAFGYDKTADTQLPYLPLSATVECVDDGQSTRYNQLVDGATLAKDWNSSETMRRKDDMYRQGIFIEHNSPAAAGSGSCIFFHIWRGPTSPTLGCTAMDPANIARLFTWLDPRQTPLLVQLPEAEYAQLRERWGLPER
;
A
#
# COMPACT_ATOMS: atom_id res chain seq x y z
N MET A 1 81.03 11.98 3.45
CA MET A 1 79.83 12.40 4.21
C MET A 1 78.83 12.98 3.23
N HIS A 2 77.72 12.29 2.94
CA HIS A 2 76.42 12.85 2.56
C HIS A 2 75.46 11.70 2.28
N THR A 3 74.59 11.42 3.26
CA THR A 3 73.44 10.52 3.14
C THR A 3 72.21 11.34 2.77
N LEU A 4 71.62 11.06 1.60
CA LEU A 4 70.34 11.60 1.17
C LEU A 4 69.19 10.86 1.88
N SER A 5 68.44 11.58 2.70
CA SER A 5 67.17 11.12 3.28
C SER A 5 66.04 11.38 2.29
N LYS A 6 65.35 10.32 1.86
CA LYS A 6 64.11 10.41 1.06
C LYS A 6 62.92 10.43 2.01
N THR A 7 62.27 11.57 2.15
CA THR A 7 60.98 11.71 2.82
C THR A 7 59.87 11.18 1.92
N LEU A 8 59.21 10.09 2.34
CA LEU A 8 57.99 9.57 1.71
C LEU A 8 56.80 10.34 2.29
N THR A 9 56.15 11.18 1.49
CA THR A 9 54.90 11.84 1.85
C THR A 9 53.75 10.85 1.63
N ALA A 10 53.16 10.32 2.70
CA ALA A 10 51.97 9.48 2.63
C ALA A 10 50.74 10.34 2.31
N LEU A 11 50.21 10.19 1.09
CA LEU A 11 48.96 10.82 0.66
C LEU A 11 47.79 10.02 1.25
N CYS A 12 47.20 10.53 2.33
CA CYS A 12 46.01 9.94 2.94
C CYS A 12 44.80 10.25 2.04
N LEU A 13 44.40 9.30 1.21
CA LEU A 13 43.15 9.36 0.44
C LEU A 13 41.98 9.26 1.42
N ILE A 14 41.32 10.37 1.70
CA ILE A 14 40.03 10.41 2.37
C ILE A 14 39.01 9.89 1.36
N VAL A 15 38.63 8.62 1.48
CA VAL A 15 37.47 8.08 0.75
C VAL A 15 36.23 8.66 1.42
N PRO A 16 35.39 9.44 0.73
CA PRO A 16 34.13 9.88 1.31
C PRO A 16 33.29 8.65 1.62
N ASN A 17 32.98 8.47 2.90
CA ASN A 17 32.06 7.45 3.36
C ASN A 17 30.68 7.84 2.81
N MET A 18 30.30 7.27 1.67
CA MET A 18 28.93 7.33 1.18
C MET A 18 28.06 6.73 2.27
N ALA A 19 27.38 7.59 3.04
CA ALA A 19 26.43 7.14 4.05
C ALA A 19 25.39 6.26 3.35
N SER A 20 25.52 4.96 3.55
CA SER A 20 24.51 4.00 3.10
C SER A 20 23.21 4.37 3.81
N ALA A 21 22.12 4.50 3.05
CA ALA A 21 20.81 4.79 3.62
C ALA A 21 20.50 3.78 4.72
N GLU A 22 19.97 4.26 5.86
CA GLU A 22 19.56 3.37 6.94
C GLU A 22 18.53 2.36 6.41
N PRO A 23 18.63 1.07 6.78
CA PRO A 23 17.61 0.10 6.39
C PRO A 23 16.28 0.41 7.08
N ARG A 24 15.16 0.16 6.39
CA ARG A 24 13.82 0.22 7.00
C ARG A 24 13.77 -0.67 8.25
N PRO A 25 13.40 -0.13 9.44
CA PRO A 25 13.23 -0.94 10.65
C PRO A 25 12.10 -1.97 10.50
N GLU A 26 12.24 -3.13 11.13
CA GLU A 26 11.26 -4.23 11.04
C GLU A 26 9.84 -3.86 11.49
N HIS A 27 9.72 -2.93 12.44
CA HIS A 27 8.43 -2.49 12.96
C HIS A 27 7.69 -1.51 12.02
N MET A 28 8.37 -0.99 11.00
CA MET A 28 7.79 -0.09 9.99
C MET A 28 7.24 -0.92 8.85
N VAL A 29 5.95 -0.84 8.56
CA VAL A 29 5.27 -1.69 7.57
C VAL A 29 4.60 -0.86 6.50
N TYR A 30 4.48 -1.42 5.29
CA TYR A 30 3.66 -0.82 4.24
C TYR A 30 2.19 -0.89 4.64
N LEU A 31 1.50 0.25 4.69
CA LEU A 31 0.10 0.32 5.12
C LEU A 31 -0.80 -0.62 4.31
N ARG A 32 -0.57 -0.74 3.00
CA ARG A 32 -1.35 -1.63 2.12
C ARG A 32 -1.32 -3.10 2.54
N THR A 33 -0.30 -3.55 3.26
CA THR A 33 -0.24 -4.94 3.76
C THR A 33 -1.17 -5.17 4.97
N ILE A 34 -1.53 -4.09 5.67
CA ILE A 34 -2.36 -4.11 6.89
C ILE A 34 -3.77 -3.59 6.63
N ALA A 35 -3.92 -2.61 5.74
CA ALA A 35 -5.17 -1.95 5.41
C ALA A 35 -5.23 -1.69 3.88
N PRO A 36 -5.35 -2.74 3.05
CA PRO A 36 -5.31 -2.62 1.59
C PRO A 36 -6.46 -1.78 1.01
N SER A 37 -7.56 -1.60 1.75
CA SER A 37 -8.69 -0.77 1.31
C SER A 37 -8.50 0.72 1.53
N ILE A 38 -7.42 1.17 2.20
CA ILE A 38 -7.12 2.59 2.35
C ILE A 38 -6.44 3.09 1.07
N GLU A 39 -7.03 4.12 0.46
CA GLU A 39 -6.46 4.76 -0.73
C GLU A 39 -5.17 5.49 -0.38
N GLN A 40 -4.16 5.43 -1.26
CA GLN A 40 -2.89 6.13 -1.05
C GLN A 40 -2.65 7.12 -2.20
N ASP A 41 -2.55 8.40 -1.83
CA ASP A 41 -2.23 9.53 -2.73
C ASP A 41 -1.03 10.28 -2.13
N ILE A 42 0.13 9.61 -2.11
CA ILE A 42 1.32 10.06 -1.38
C ILE A 42 1.93 11.30 -2.06
N ARG A 43 1.53 12.50 -1.60
CA ARG A 43 1.78 13.76 -2.31
C ARG A 43 3.25 14.12 -2.42
N TYR A 44 4.03 13.81 -1.40
CA TYR A 44 5.46 14.12 -1.36
C TYR A 44 6.32 13.21 -2.26
N ALA A 45 5.75 12.12 -2.79
CA ALA A 45 6.39 11.35 -3.87
C ALA A 45 6.16 11.96 -5.26
N THR A 46 5.46 13.09 -5.35
CA THR A 46 5.11 13.77 -6.61
C THR A 46 5.45 15.25 -6.54
N ALA A 47 5.34 15.98 -7.66
CA ALA A 47 5.47 17.42 -7.67
C ALA A 47 4.21 18.18 -7.21
N HIS A 48 3.07 17.51 -6.99
CA HIS A 48 1.83 18.15 -6.54
C HIS A 48 1.78 18.30 -5.02
N ASN A 49 2.69 19.11 -4.49
CA ASN A 49 2.74 19.49 -3.09
C ASN A 49 3.26 20.94 -2.96
N PHE A 50 3.26 21.49 -1.75
CA PHE A 50 3.62 22.90 -1.53
C PHE A 50 5.06 23.27 -1.92
N THR A 51 5.97 22.32 -2.12
CA THR A 51 7.35 22.59 -2.58
C THR A 51 7.49 22.55 -4.10
N GLY A 52 6.52 21.98 -4.83
CA GLY A 52 6.53 21.86 -6.28
C GLY A 52 7.47 20.78 -6.85
N HIS A 53 8.01 19.90 -6.01
CA HIS A 53 8.84 18.76 -6.43
C HIS A 53 8.68 17.57 -5.46
N PRO A 54 8.98 16.33 -5.89
CA PRO A 54 9.06 15.20 -4.96
C PRO A 54 10.12 15.45 -3.90
N LEU A 55 9.80 15.19 -2.63
CA LEU A 55 10.71 15.45 -1.52
C LEU A 55 11.80 14.37 -1.41
N ASP A 56 12.96 14.78 -0.92
CA ASP A 56 14.07 13.88 -0.65
C ASP A 56 13.64 12.65 0.19
N GLY A 57 13.99 11.44 -0.28
CA GLY A 57 13.66 10.18 0.39
C GLY A 57 12.29 9.58 0.03
N TYR A 58 11.41 10.28 -0.68
CA TYR A 58 10.22 9.68 -1.29
C TYR A 58 10.55 9.07 -2.65
N GLU A 59 11.21 7.90 -2.65
CA GLU A 59 11.56 7.17 -3.88
C GLU A 59 10.35 6.39 -4.45
N ALA A 60 9.25 6.30 -3.70
CA ALA A 60 8.01 5.68 -4.11
C ALA A 60 6.77 6.30 -3.42
N PRO A 61 5.59 6.25 -4.06
CA PRO A 61 4.33 6.67 -3.45
C PRO A 61 3.79 5.57 -2.52
N GLU A 62 4.51 5.28 -1.45
CA GLU A 62 4.17 4.26 -0.46
C GLU A 62 3.99 4.85 0.94
N CYS A 63 2.88 4.54 1.60
CA CYS A 63 2.67 4.85 3.01
C CYS A 63 3.32 3.77 3.89
N LEU A 64 4.31 4.16 4.68
CA LEU A 64 4.83 3.34 5.78
C LEU A 64 4.38 3.88 7.14
N LEU A 65 4.00 2.99 8.03
CA LEU A 65 3.67 3.30 9.42
C LEU A 65 4.28 2.23 10.34
N SER A 66 4.46 2.56 11.60
CA SER A 66 4.65 1.55 12.65
C SER A 66 3.49 0.55 12.60
N ALA A 67 3.78 -0.74 12.81
CA ALA A 67 2.78 -1.80 12.70
C ALA A 67 1.55 -1.55 13.58
N ASP A 68 1.73 -0.98 14.77
CA ASP A 68 0.63 -0.69 15.68
C ASP A 68 -0.24 0.48 15.20
N ALA A 69 0.37 1.55 14.66
CA ALA A 69 -0.38 2.66 14.06
C ALA A 69 -1.13 2.21 12.80
N ALA A 70 -0.51 1.37 11.96
CA ALA A 70 -1.18 0.79 10.79
C ALA A 70 -2.40 -0.06 11.18
N LYS A 71 -2.28 -0.89 12.22
CA LYS A 71 -3.39 -1.68 12.77
C LYS A 71 -4.50 -0.81 13.37
N ALA A 72 -4.13 0.27 14.06
CA ALA A 72 -5.11 1.23 14.57
C ALA A 72 -5.87 1.91 13.42
N LEU A 73 -5.15 2.36 12.39
CA LEU A 73 -5.74 2.96 11.20
C LEU A 73 -6.65 1.99 10.44
N ALA A 74 -6.30 0.70 10.38
CA ALA A 74 -7.16 -0.33 9.80
C ALA A 74 -8.51 -0.44 10.52
N ARG A 75 -8.54 -0.28 11.86
CA ARG A 75 -9.80 -0.28 12.63
C ARG A 75 -10.62 0.99 12.39
N VAL A 76 -9.98 2.15 12.21
CA VAL A 76 -10.65 3.38 11.78
C VAL A 76 -11.32 3.15 10.42
N GLN A 77 -10.60 2.57 9.45
CA GLN A 77 -11.14 2.22 8.14
C GLN A 77 -12.35 1.31 8.24
N THR A 78 -12.26 0.23 9.05
CA THR A 78 -13.39 -0.69 9.25
C THR A 78 -14.63 0.02 9.81
N ALA A 79 -14.45 0.91 10.79
CA ALA A 79 -15.55 1.67 11.37
C ALA A 79 -16.20 2.62 10.35
N LEU A 80 -15.39 3.35 9.59
CA LEU A 80 -15.89 4.28 8.56
C LEU A 80 -16.56 3.57 7.39
N HIS A 81 -16.05 2.41 6.98
CA HIS A 81 -16.67 1.58 5.94
C HIS A 81 -18.10 1.17 6.32
N ALA A 82 -18.34 0.85 7.59
CA ALA A 82 -19.69 0.52 8.06
C ALA A 82 -20.68 1.70 7.93
N GLU A 83 -20.17 2.93 7.82
CA GLU A 83 -20.94 4.15 7.60
C GLU A 83 -20.94 4.60 6.12
N GLY A 84 -20.32 3.83 5.22
CA GLY A 84 -20.22 4.14 3.79
C GLY A 84 -19.05 5.07 3.41
N TYR A 85 -18.09 5.31 4.31
CA TYR A 85 -16.93 6.17 4.07
C TYR A 85 -15.64 5.37 4.01
N GLY A 86 -14.64 5.88 3.27
CA GLY A 86 -13.28 5.34 3.26
C GLY A 86 -12.25 6.37 3.71
N LEU A 87 -11.02 5.93 3.95
CA LEU A 87 -9.86 6.79 4.17
C LEU A 87 -8.99 6.89 2.91
N LYS A 88 -8.36 8.05 2.77
CA LYS A 88 -7.26 8.29 1.83
C LYS A 88 -6.12 8.95 2.58
N VAL A 89 -4.90 8.40 2.46
CA VAL A 89 -3.69 8.96 3.07
C VAL A 89 -2.89 9.78 2.05
N PHE A 90 -2.40 10.93 2.50
CA PHE A 90 -1.54 11.84 1.73
C PHE A 90 -0.09 11.78 2.16
N ASP A 91 0.17 11.52 3.44
CA ASP A 91 1.49 11.28 3.99
C ASP A 91 1.45 10.37 5.22
N CYS A 92 2.54 9.65 5.48
CA CYS A 92 2.70 8.72 6.60
C CYS A 92 4.07 8.90 7.24
N TYR A 93 4.91 7.86 7.32
CA TYR A 93 6.32 8.06 7.63
C TYR A 93 6.96 9.05 6.65
N ARG A 94 7.64 10.06 7.19
CA ARG A 94 8.38 11.09 6.44
C ARG A 94 9.85 11.03 6.85
N PRO A 95 10.78 10.65 5.96
CA PRO A 95 12.21 10.63 6.27
C PRO A 95 12.69 11.98 6.80
N ALA A 96 13.65 11.98 7.73
CA ALA A 96 14.20 13.22 8.27
C ALA A 96 14.79 14.13 7.16
N ARG A 97 15.33 13.55 6.08
CA ARG A 97 15.79 14.30 4.90
C ARG A 97 14.68 15.05 4.17
N ALA A 98 13.45 14.51 4.10
CA ALA A 98 12.30 15.24 3.54
C ALA A 98 11.93 16.46 4.40
N VAL A 99 12.03 16.34 5.73
CA VAL A 99 11.83 17.49 6.65
C VAL A 99 12.90 18.56 6.42
N ALA A 100 14.16 18.13 6.21
CA ALA A 100 15.25 19.05 5.88
C ALA A 100 15.02 19.77 4.53
N ASP A 101 14.51 19.05 3.54
CA ASP A 101 14.13 19.58 2.22
C ASP A 101 13.00 20.61 2.31
N MET A 102 11.90 20.31 3.02
CA MET A 102 10.85 21.31 3.32
C MET A 102 11.42 22.57 3.98
N GLY A 103 12.40 22.39 4.89
CA GLY A 103 13.11 23.49 5.52
C GLY A 103 14.09 24.23 4.61
N HIS A 104 14.63 23.58 3.57
CA HIS A 104 15.42 24.22 2.53
C HIS A 104 14.52 25.07 1.64
N PHE A 105 13.39 24.50 1.17
CA PHE A 105 12.38 25.18 0.38
C PHE A 105 11.91 26.50 1.01
N ALA A 106 11.66 26.50 2.32
CA ALA A 106 11.22 27.70 3.06
C ALA A 106 12.27 28.83 3.12
N LYS A 107 13.56 28.55 2.81
CA LYS A 107 14.67 29.51 2.86
C LYS A 107 15.11 30.03 1.49
N VAL A 108 15.00 29.21 0.45
CA VAL A 108 15.47 29.58 -0.89
C VAL A 108 14.49 30.49 -1.62
N PRO A 109 14.91 31.36 -2.56
CA PRO A 109 13.99 32.14 -3.39
C PRO A 109 13.07 31.28 -4.27
N GLY A 110 11.88 31.80 -4.60
CA GLY A 110 10.93 31.20 -5.55
C GLY A 110 9.72 30.51 -4.90
N ASP A 111 8.55 30.69 -5.49
CA ASP A 111 7.24 30.32 -4.91
C ASP A 111 6.36 29.58 -5.95
N PRO A 112 6.80 28.43 -6.49
CA PRO A 112 6.19 27.82 -7.68
C PRO A 112 4.71 27.44 -7.51
N THR A 113 4.29 27.16 -6.28
CA THR A 113 2.97 26.61 -5.94
C THR A 113 2.19 27.50 -4.96
N LYS A 114 2.68 28.72 -4.70
CA LYS A 114 2.09 29.66 -3.72
C LYS A 114 0.63 29.97 -3.97
N ALA A 115 0.25 30.15 -5.23
CA ALA A 115 -1.14 30.44 -5.60
C ALA A 115 -2.12 29.34 -5.16
N GLU A 116 -1.65 28.12 -4.94
CA GLU A 116 -2.45 27.00 -4.46
C GLU A 116 -2.32 26.82 -2.94
N PHE A 117 -1.13 26.56 -2.41
CA PHE A 117 -1.00 26.05 -1.04
C PHE A 117 -0.87 27.13 0.05
N TYR A 118 -0.39 28.33 -0.29
CA TYR A 118 -0.06 29.37 0.70
C TYR A 118 -0.23 30.78 0.15
N ALA A 119 -1.35 31.03 -0.56
CA ALA A 119 -1.58 32.27 -1.31
C ALA A 119 -1.46 33.55 -0.47
N ARG A 120 -1.77 33.45 0.83
CA ARG A 120 -1.77 34.56 1.80
C ARG A 120 -0.60 34.50 2.80
N VAL A 121 0.24 33.47 2.74
CA VAL A 121 1.32 33.25 3.71
C VAL A 121 2.68 33.42 3.05
N ASN A 122 3.60 34.09 3.75
CA ASN A 122 5.00 34.13 3.34
C ASN A 122 5.71 32.87 3.83
N LYS A 123 6.40 32.14 2.94
CA LYS A 123 7.05 30.88 3.33
C LYS A 123 8.15 31.03 4.39
N GLN A 124 8.71 32.23 4.54
CA GLN A 124 9.63 32.55 5.65
C GLN A 124 8.96 32.43 7.03
N ASP A 125 7.63 32.54 7.09
CA ASP A 125 6.84 32.42 8.32
C ASP A 125 6.43 30.98 8.65
N PHE A 126 6.71 29.98 7.80
CA PHE A 126 6.21 28.61 8.00
C PHE A 126 6.55 28.01 9.38
N TRP A 127 7.76 28.23 9.90
CA TRP A 127 8.11 27.77 11.26
C TRP A 127 7.37 28.54 12.34
N ARG A 128 7.24 29.86 12.19
CA ARG A 128 6.57 30.71 13.19
C ARG A 128 5.09 30.37 13.27
N LEU A 129 4.48 30.08 12.13
CA LEU A 129 3.07 29.71 12.01
C LEU A 129 2.85 28.22 12.31
N GLY A 130 3.90 27.40 12.27
CA GLY A 130 3.86 25.99 12.65
C GLY A 130 3.36 25.05 11.54
N TYR A 131 3.51 25.46 10.27
CA TYR A 131 3.22 24.63 9.07
C TYR A 131 4.43 23.78 8.65
N VAL A 132 5.65 24.20 9.00
CA VAL A 132 6.86 23.39 8.84
C VAL A 132 7.52 23.22 10.20
N ALA A 133 7.78 21.97 10.56
CA ALA A 133 8.46 21.61 11.81
C ALA A 133 9.97 21.44 11.60
N ARG A 134 10.76 21.67 12.65
CA ARG A 134 12.20 21.31 12.65
C ARG A 134 12.42 19.82 12.91
N VAL A 135 11.47 19.20 13.61
CA VAL A 135 11.39 17.76 13.88
C VAL A 135 9.93 17.38 13.70
N SER A 136 9.65 16.48 12.77
CA SER A 136 8.28 16.07 12.45
C SER A 136 7.88 14.82 13.23
N GLY A 137 6.61 14.74 13.64
CA GLY A 137 6.00 13.51 14.16
C GLY A 137 6.05 12.37 13.14
N HIS A 138 5.90 12.70 11.85
CA HIS A 138 5.97 11.74 10.75
C HIS A 138 7.28 10.97 10.70
N SER A 139 8.40 11.58 11.07
CA SER A 139 9.71 10.90 11.07
C SER A 139 9.85 9.82 12.15
N LYS A 140 8.82 9.63 12.99
CA LYS A 140 8.74 8.56 14.00
C LYS A 140 7.80 7.42 13.58
N GLY A 141 7.11 7.55 12.43
CA GLY A 141 6.30 6.47 11.88
C GLY A 141 4.93 6.23 12.53
N SER A 142 4.47 7.11 13.41
CA SER A 142 3.13 7.00 14.04
C SER A 142 2.20 8.16 13.67
N THR A 143 2.61 9.03 12.76
CA THR A 143 1.82 10.16 12.28
C THR A 143 1.38 9.92 10.85
N VAL A 144 0.16 10.35 10.53
CA VAL A 144 -0.47 10.20 9.23
C VAL A 144 -1.26 11.47 8.89
N ASP A 145 -1.16 11.88 7.63
CA ASP A 145 -1.98 12.92 7.03
C ASP A 145 -3.03 12.25 6.13
N LEU A 146 -4.31 12.48 6.38
CA LEU A 146 -5.38 11.76 5.70
C LEU A 146 -6.70 12.51 5.61
N THR A 147 -7.61 11.96 4.82
CA THR A 147 -8.95 12.48 4.59
C THR A 147 -9.99 11.37 4.47
N LEU A 148 -11.25 11.76 4.30
CA LEU A 148 -12.39 10.89 4.03
C LEU A 148 -12.71 10.85 2.54
N THR A 149 -13.05 9.67 2.04
CA THR A 149 -13.72 9.43 0.76
C THR A 149 -15.13 8.89 1.02
N GLY A 150 -16.02 8.93 0.03
CA GLY A 150 -17.38 8.37 0.17
C GLY A 150 -18.47 9.24 -0.47
N PRO A 151 -19.74 9.11 -0.02
CA PRO A 151 -20.87 9.85 -0.57
C PRO A 151 -20.65 11.37 -0.56
N GLY A 152 -20.76 12.00 -1.73
CA GLY A 152 -20.53 13.44 -1.92
C GLY A 152 -19.10 13.83 -2.30
N ALA A 153 -18.17 12.86 -2.38
CA ALA A 153 -16.86 13.08 -2.98
C ALA A 153 -17.00 13.34 -4.48
N LEU A 154 -16.26 14.32 -5.00
CA LEU A 154 -16.14 14.54 -6.44
C LEU A 154 -15.18 13.48 -7.03
N PRO A 155 -15.38 13.00 -8.27
CA PRO A 155 -14.45 12.07 -8.89
C PRO A 155 -13.03 12.64 -8.91
N ALA A 156 -12.04 11.81 -8.58
CA ALA A 156 -10.65 12.23 -8.62
C ALA A 156 -10.24 12.60 -10.06
N ALA A 157 -9.62 13.77 -10.23
CA ALA A 157 -8.98 14.19 -11.45
C ALA A 157 -7.54 13.67 -11.50
N THR A 158 -6.98 13.51 -12.69
CA THR A 158 -5.53 13.26 -12.83
C THR A 158 -4.81 14.59 -12.80
N TRP A 159 -3.91 14.78 -11.83
CA TRP A 159 -3.05 15.96 -11.80
C TRP A 159 -1.97 15.87 -12.89
N THR A 160 -1.61 17.02 -13.45
CA THR A 160 -0.45 17.14 -14.35
C THR A 160 0.34 18.38 -13.97
N PRO A 161 1.65 18.45 -14.25
CA PRO A 161 2.45 19.65 -14.00
C PRO A 161 1.95 20.92 -14.73
N ALA A 162 1.11 20.77 -15.75
CA ALA A 162 0.49 21.88 -16.47
C ALA A 162 -0.86 22.32 -15.87
N ALA A 163 -1.35 21.65 -14.83
CA ALA A 163 -2.58 22.01 -14.15
C ALA A 163 -2.46 23.42 -13.56
N LYS A 164 -3.52 24.21 -13.68
CA LYS A 164 -3.57 25.55 -13.12
C LYS A 164 -3.64 25.44 -11.59
N ASN A 165 -2.73 26.11 -10.89
CA ASN A 165 -2.80 26.29 -9.44
C ASN A 165 -4.12 26.98 -9.07
N VAL A 166 -4.89 26.35 -8.19
CA VAL A 166 -6.11 26.90 -7.61
C VAL A 166 -5.93 27.01 -6.12
N ASP A 167 -6.27 28.17 -5.55
CA ASP A 167 -6.19 28.42 -4.13
C ASP A 167 -6.83 27.30 -3.30
N CYS A 168 -6.09 26.77 -2.32
CA CYS A 168 -6.52 25.69 -1.45
C CYS A 168 -7.74 26.05 -0.60
N THR A 169 -8.09 27.34 -0.45
CA THR A 169 -9.32 27.79 0.20
C THR A 169 -10.47 28.10 -0.77
N ALA A 170 -10.27 27.93 -2.08
CA ALA A 170 -11.34 28.14 -3.06
C ALA A 170 -12.53 27.20 -2.80
N PRO A 171 -13.75 27.50 -3.27
CA PRO A 171 -14.91 26.63 -3.11
C PRO A 171 -14.61 25.20 -3.59
N TYR A 172 -15.15 24.20 -2.88
CA TYR A 172 -14.85 22.77 -3.10
C TYR A 172 -14.88 22.34 -4.57
N GLY A 173 -15.92 22.70 -5.32
CA GLY A 173 -16.05 22.32 -6.73
C GLY A 173 -15.02 22.98 -7.67
N GLN A 174 -14.32 24.02 -7.24
CA GLN A 174 -13.31 24.74 -8.03
C GLN A 174 -11.88 24.27 -7.76
N ARG A 175 -11.61 23.69 -6.57
CA ARG A 175 -10.29 23.14 -6.22
C ARG A 175 -9.98 21.92 -7.10
N TRP A 176 -8.72 21.51 -7.10
CA TRP A 176 -8.36 20.22 -7.70
C TRP A 176 -9.12 19.08 -6.97
N HIS A 177 -9.72 18.17 -7.75
CA HIS A 177 -10.52 17.08 -7.20
C HIS A 177 -9.62 15.88 -6.93
N ASP A 178 -9.30 15.64 -5.66
CA ASP A 178 -8.46 14.54 -5.21
C ASP A 178 -9.26 13.28 -4.85
N GLY A 179 -10.58 13.28 -5.08
CA GLY A 179 -11.47 12.18 -4.69
C GLY A 179 -11.87 12.20 -3.21
N ALA A 180 -11.46 13.20 -2.43
CA ALA A 180 -11.86 13.36 -1.05
C ALA A 180 -13.21 14.07 -0.92
N LEU A 181 -13.82 13.99 0.27
CA LEU A 181 -14.94 14.83 0.66
C LEU A 181 -14.53 16.30 0.82
N ASP A 182 -15.50 17.22 0.79
CA ASP A 182 -15.25 18.61 1.15
C ASP A 182 -14.81 18.71 2.61
N MET A 183 -13.54 19.07 2.80
CA MET A 183 -12.94 19.34 4.11
C MET A 183 -12.71 20.85 4.32
N GLY A 184 -13.31 21.71 3.49
CA GLY A 184 -13.24 23.16 3.61
C GLY A 184 -11.97 23.77 2.99
N THR A 185 -10.88 23.03 2.94
CA THR A 185 -9.65 23.36 2.21
C THR A 185 -9.08 22.13 1.50
N GLY A 186 -8.11 22.33 0.60
CA GLY A 186 -7.23 21.26 0.15
C GLY A 186 -6.27 20.77 1.26
N PHE A 187 -5.64 19.61 1.02
CA PHE A 187 -4.48 19.14 1.79
C PHE A 187 -3.28 20.10 1.63
N ASP A 188 -2.43 20.20 2.67
CA ASP A 188 -1.30 21.14 2.74
C ASP A 188 -1.69 22.61 2.52
N CYS A 189 -2.93 22.97 2.84
CA CYS A 189 -3.36 24.35 2.82
C CYS A 189 -2.81 25.12 4.02
N PHE A 190 -1.79 25.95 3.80
CA PHE A 190 -1.15 26.73 4.86
C PHE A 190 -1.91 28.03 5.07
N ASP A 191 -3.06 27.91 5.70
CA ASP A 191 -3.98 29.00 5.98
C ASP A 191 -4.85 28.71 7.22
N GLU A 192 -5.43 29.73 7.81
CA GLU A 192 -6.28 29.61 8.99
C GLU A 192 -7.54 28.74 8.76
N PRO A 193 -8.20 28.75 7.57
CA PRO A 193 -9.27 27.81 7.27
C PRO A 193 -8.89 26.33 7.38
N ALA A 194 -7.60 25.98 7.32
CA ALA A 194 -7.14 24.60 7.47
C ALA A 194 -7.09 24.12 8.93
N HIS A 195 -7.17 25.03 9.91
CA HIS A 195 -7.21 24.68 11.33
C HIS A 195 -8.43 23.81 11.64
N THR A 196 -8.25 22.76 12.44
CA THR A 196 -9.26 21.70 12.67
C THR A 196 -10.63 22.25 13.01
N ASP A 197 -10.70 23.20 13.94
CA ASP A 197 -11.96 23.80 14.43
C ASP A 197 -12.29 25.15 13.77
N SER A 198 -11.76 25.43 12.57
CA SER A 198 -12.02 26.69 11.88
C SER A 198 -13.51 26.92 11.61
N THR A 199 -13.99 28.11 11.96
CA THR A 199 -15.37 28.55 11.68
C THR A 199 -15.51 29.22 10.32
N ALA A 200 -14.40 29.41 9.57
CA ALA A 200 -14.36 30.04 8.26
C ALA A 200 -14.80 29.12 7.11
N ILE A 201 -15.09 27.86 7.41
CA ILE A 201 -15.51 26.83 6.44
C ILE A 201 -17.01 26.52 6.56
N ASN A 202 -17.59 25.95 5.51
CA ASN A 202 -19.01 25.62 5.48
C ASN A 202 -19.37 24.47 6.44
N ALA A 203 -20.66 24.32 6.75
CA ALA A 203 -21.16 23.31 7.70
C ALA A 203 -20.89 21.86 7.26
N THR A 204 -20.92 21.57 5.96
CA THR A 204 -20.59 20.24 5.42
C THR A 204 -19.14 19.87 5.73
N ALA A 205 -18.21 20.79 5.49
CA ALA A 205 -16.80 20.63 5.79
C ALA A 205 -16.53 20.44 7.29
N GLN A 206 -17.19 21.23 8.14
CA GLN A 206 -17.09 21.07 9.60
C GLN A 206 -17.57 19.68 10.04
N ALA A 207 -18.70 19.21 9.50
CA ALA A 207 -19.23 17.89 9.83
C ALA A 207 -18.30 16.76 9.37
N ASN A 208 -17.67 16.88 8.20
CA ASN A 208 -16.71 15.90 7.70
C ASN A 208 -15.43 15.86 8.54
N ARG A 209 -14.87 17.01 8.92
CA ARG A 209 -13.72 17.07 9.85
C ARG A 209 -14.06 16.44 11.19
N GLN A 210 -15.22 16.75 11.78
CA GLN A 210 -15.66 16.14 13.02
C GLN A 210 -15.87 14.63 12.91
N ARG A 211 -16.35 14.13 11.76
CA ARG A 211 -16.44 12.68 11.52
C ARG A 211 -15.06 12.04 11.53
N LEU A 212 -14.11 12.61 10.78
CA LEU A 212 -12.73 12.12 10.74
C LEU A 212 -12.10 12.15 12.14
N THR A 213 -12.12 13.31 12.82
CA THR A 213 -11.57 13.48 14.16
C THR A 213 -12.11 12.44 15.14
N ARG A 214 -13.44 12.28 15.23
CA ARG A 214 -14.04 11.30 16.15
C ARG A 214 -13.64 9.86 15.82
N ALA A 215 -13.54 9.52 14.54
CA ALA A 215 -13.14 8.18 14.12
C ALA A 215 -11.67 7.90 14.47
N MET A 216 -10.79 8.88 14.24
CA MET A 216 -9.37 8.80 14.56
C MET A 216 -9.13 8.74 16.08
N GLU A 217 -9.76 9.63 16.86
CA GLU A 217 -9.61 9.69 18.32
C GLU A 217 -10.06 8.41 19.01
N LYS A 218 -11.12 7.77 18.50
CA LYS A 218 -11.62 6.49 19.03
C LYS A 218 -10.56 5.37 18.99
N GLU A 219 -9.61 5.45 18.05
CA GLU A 219 -8.53 4.47 17.89
C GLU A 219 -7.18 4.96 18.42
N GLY A 220 -7.19 6.04 19.22
CA GLY A 220 -6.01 6.53 19.95
C GLY A 220 -5.13 7.50 19.17
N PHE A 221 -5.63 8.06 18.06
CA PHE A 221 -4.97 9.15 17.37
C PHE A 221 -5.34 10.51 17.98
N VAL A 222 -4.43 11.47 17.92
CA VAL A 222 -4.66 12.85 18.35
C VAL A 222 -4.37 13.78 17.18
N GLY A 223 -5.33 14.65 16.88
CA GLY A 223 -5.23 15.63 15.81
C GLY A 223 -4.32 16.81 16.16
N TYR A 224 -3.73 17.45 15.16
CA TYR A 224 -3.03 18.72 15.32
C TYR A 224 -3.98 19.89 15.00
N SER A 225 -4.13 20.85 15.92
CA SER A 225 -5.16 21.88 15.83
C SER A 225 -5.06 22.79 14.60
N LYS A 226 -3.88 22.88 13.96
CA LYS A 226 -3.66 23.75 12.80
C LYS A 226 -3.84 23.02 11.46
N GLU A 227 -4.02 21.71 11.47
CA GLU A 227 -4.07 20.88 10.27
C GLU A 227 -5.14 19.81 10.44
N TRP A 228 -6.31 20.00 9.81
CA TRP A 228 -7.44 19.09 9.97
C TRP A 228 -7.15 17.64 9.53
N TRP A 229 -6.14 17.44 8.68
CA TRP A 229 -5.74 16.14 8.14
C TRP A 229 -4.72 15.41 9.00
N HIS A 230 -4.09 16.08 9.97
CA HIS A 230 -2.89 15.58 10.64
C HIS A 230 -3.21 14.87 11.96
N PHE A 231 -2.81 13.60 12.08
CA PHE A 231 -3.09 12.79 13.26
C PHE A 231 -1.86 11.97 13.68
N THR A 232 -1.56 11.98 14.98
CA THR A 232 -0.50 11.14 15.58
C THR A 232 -1.10 10.10 16.51
N TRP A 233 -0.73 8.83 16.32
CA TRP A 233 -1.10 7.76 17.21
C TRP A 233 -0.23 7.79 18.48
N ASN A 234 -0.85 7.99 19.64
CA ASN A 234 -0.17 8.22 20.92
C ASN A 234 0.17 6.94 21.69
N GLY A 235 0.33 5.81 21.00
CA GLY A 235 0.61 4.52 21.63
C GLY A 235 2.06 4.35 22.03
N ASN A 236 2.75 3.34 21.46
CA ASN A 236 4.02 2.82 21.98
C ASN A 236 5.14 3.90 22.06
N PRO A 237 5.46 4.43 23.27
CA PRO A 237 6.45 5.50 23.40
C PRO A 237 7.89 5.02 23.14
N ALA A 238 8.14 3.71 23.16
CA ALA A 238 9.46 3.13 22.91
C ALA A 238 9.90 3.27 21.45
N LEU A 239 8.97 3.50 20.51
CA LEU A 239 9.23 3.63 19.08
C LEU A 239 9.24 5.09 18.59
N ASN A 240 9.47 6.05 19.50
CA ASN A 240 9.38 7.48 19.22
C ASN A 240 10.70 8.12 18.71
N GLN A 241 11.53 7.34 18.02
CA GLN A 241 12.82 7.80 17.48
C GLN A 241 12.62 8.39 16.08
N VAL A 242 13.37 9.45 15.77
CA VAL A 242 13.43 10.02 14.42
C VAL A 242 14.23 9.08 13.54
N MET A 243 13.69 8.71 12.39
CA MET A 243 14.29 7.79 11.42
C MET A 243 14.61 8.52 10.11
N ASP A 244 15.62 8.02 9.37
CA ASP A 244 15.98 8.53 8.04
C ASP A 244 16.35 7.42 7.04
N PHE A 245 15.42 6.49 6.83
CA PHE A 245 15.45 5.56 5.70
C PHE A 245 14.55 6.05 4.54
N PRO A 246 14.90 5.80 3.27
CA PRO A 246 14.07 6.16 2.13
C PRO A 246 12.83 5.28 2.03
N ILE A 247 11.77 5.84 1.45
CA ILE A 247 10.54 5.12 1.11
C ILE A 247 10.73 4.52 -0.28
N THR A 248 10.98 3.21 -0.33
CA THR A 248 11.16 2.47 -1.58
C THR A 248 9.87 1.74 -1.99
N PRO A 249 9.71 1.36 -3.26
CA PRO A 249 8.58 0.53 -3.68
C PRO A 249 8.58 -0.82 -2.94
N MET A 250 7.39 -1.38 -2.73
CA MET A 250 7.27 -2.72 -2.16
C MET A 250 7.68 -3.77 -3.21
N GLU A 251 8.92 -4.24 -3.12
CA GLU A 251 9.53 -5.19 -4.05
C GLU A 251 9.85 -6.54 -3.38
N LEU A 252 10.20 -7.54 -4.18
CA LEU A 252 10.62 -8.86 -3.68
C LEU A 252 11.80 -8.79 -2.68
N SER A 253 12.74 -7.86 -2.90
CA SER A 253 13.88 -7.62 -1.99
C SER A 253 13.45 -7.16 -0.60
N SER A 254 12.29 -6.52 -0.47
CA SER A 254 11.74 -6.05 0.81
C SER A 254 10.95 -7.12 1.57
N SER A 255 10.63 -8.25 0.90
CA SER A 255 9.84 -9.34 1.45
C SER A 255 10.65 -10.27 2.33
N HIS A 256 10.07 -10.64 3.47
CA HIS A 256 10.62 -11.59 4.43
C HIS A 256 9.84 -12.91 4.49
N GLN A 257 8.73 -13.03 3.75
CA GLN A 257 7.97 -14.27 3.62
C GLN A 257 7.59 -14.52 2.16
N LEU A 258 7.92 -15.71 1.64
CA LEU A 258 7.52 -16.12 0.30
C LEU A 258 6.71 -17.42 0.33
N ILE A 259 5.69 -17.48 -0.51
CA ILE A 259 5.10 -18.73 -0.96
C ILE A 259 5.51 -18.90 -2.42
N ILE A 260 6.28 -19.93 -2.71
CA ILE A 260 6.71 -20.26 -4.06
C ILE A 260 5.86 -21.41 -4.56
N VAL A 261 5.04 -21.15 -5.57
CA VAL A 261 4.24 -22.14 -6.28
C VAL A 261 4.88 -22.43 -7.63
N THR A 262 5.09 -23.70 -7.93
CA THR A 262 5.59 -24.11 -9.25
C THR A 262 4.78 -25.22 -9.86
N THR A 263 4.54 -25.11 -11.18
CA THR A 263 3.98 -26.18 -12.02
C THR A 263 5.05 -26.68 -12.98
N LYS A 264 4.95 -27.93 -13.43
CA LYS A 264 5.92 -28.51 -14.36
C LYS A 264 6.03 -27.71 -15.67
N ASN A 265 4.91 -27.24 -16.23
CA ASN A 265 4.88 -26.31 -17.36
C ASN A 265 3.65 -25.38 -17.33
N TRP A 266 3.49 -24.58 -18.38
CA TRP A 266 2.40 -23.61 -18.57
C TRP A 266 0.98 -24.20 -18.61
N THR A 267 0.84 -25.50 -18.85
CA THR A 267 -0.46 -26.19 -19.02
C THR A 267 -0.76 -27.19 -17.92
N ASP A 268 0.22 -27.56 -17.09
CA ASP A 268 0.01 -28.45 -15.97
C ASP A 268 -0.91 -27.83 -14.92
N ILE A 269 -1.86 -28.64 -14.44
CA ILE A 269 -2.84 -28.23 -13.43
C ILE A 269 -2.37 -28.53 -12.01
N GLN A 270 -1.34 -29.37 -11.84
CA GLN A 270 -0.77 -29.72 -10.55
C GLN A 270 0.54 -28.97 -10.33
N GLY A 271 0.78 -28.59 -9.08
CA GLY A 271 2.00 -27.92 -8.67
C GLY A 271 2.37 -28.21 -7.23
N THR A 272 3.46 -27.59 -6.82
CA THR A 272 3.98 -27.66 -5.45
C THR A 272 4.15 -26.24 -4.92
N ALA A 273 3.72 -26.03 -3.67
CA ALA A 273 3.95 -24.82 -2.92
C ALA A 273 5.01 -25.07 -1.83
N GLN A 274 5.95 -24.14 -1.68
CA GLN A 274 6.94 -24.13 -0.59
C GLN A 274 6.94 -22.75 0.06
N ARG A 275 6.94 -22.73 1.39
CA ARG A 275 7.05 -21.50 2.19
C ARG A 275 8.51 -21.20 2.49
N TYR A 276 8.86 -19.92 2.51
CA TYR A 276 10.19 -19.44 2.88
C TYR A 276 10.11 -18.24 3.80
N GLU A 277 11.07 -18.13 4.70
CA GLU A 277 11.29 -16.97 5.57
C GLU A 277 12.68 -16.40 5.28
N ARG A 278 12.81 -15.07 5.27
CA ARG A 278 14.10 -14.42 5.04
C ARG A 278 14.85 -14.27 6.36
N HIS A 279 16.06 -14.81 6.40
CA HIS A 279 17.01 -14.68 7.51
C HIS A 279 18.25 -13.97 6.98
N GLY A 280 18.43 -12.71 7.35
CA GLY A 280 19.46 -11.86 6.75
C GLY A 280 19.21 -11.64 5.25
N GLN A 281 20.14 -12.08 4.40
CA GLN A 281 19.99 -11.95 2.94
C GLN A 281 19.43 -13.20 2.25
N THR A 282 19.28 -14.31 2.98
CA THR A 282 18.90 -15.61 2.42
C THR A 282 17.48 -16.01 2.81
N PHE A 283 16.79 -16.71 1.90
CA PHE A 283 15.52 -17.35 2.19
C PHE A 283 15.74 -18.80 2.61
N GLU A 284 15.16 -19.18 3.74
CA GLU A 284 15.19 -20.53 4.29
C GLU A 284 13.80 -21.18 4.19
N LYS A 285 13.75 -22.50 3.95
CA LYS A 285 12.49 -23.24 3.83
C LYS A 285 11.77 -23.28 5.18
N SER A 286 10.50 -22.90 5.20
CA SER A 286 9.64 -22.98 6.39
C SER A 286 8.67 -24.17 6.29
N GLY A 287 9.07 -25.29 6.88
CA GLY A 287 8.35 -26.57 6.86
C GLY A 287 8.32 -27.24 5.48
N GLU A 288 7.58 -28.35 5.40
CA GLU A 288 7.52 -29.20 4.21
C GLU A 288 6.74 -28.55 3.04
N PRO A 289 7.13 -28.87 1.78
CA PRO A 289 6.34 -28.48 0.62
C PRO A 289 5.00 -29.20 0.60
N PHE A 290 4.01 -28.62 -0.07
CA PHE A 290 2.69 -29.20 -0.19
C PHE A 290 2.11 -29.07 -1.60
N ALA A 291 1.25 -30.02 -1.97
CA ALA A 291 0.61 -30.03 -3.28
C ALA A 291 -0.43 -28.91 -3.41
N VAL A 292 -0.53 -28.37 -4.62
CA VAL A 292 -1.56 -27.41 -5.04
C VAL A 292 -2.10 -27.79 -6.41
N VAL A 293 -3.29 -27.31 -6.73
CA VAL A 293 -3.86 -27.31 -8.08
C VAL A 293 -4.07 -25.87 -8.55
N VAL A 294 -3.84 -25.61 -9.82
CA VAL A 294 -3.99 -24.28 -10.43
C VAL A 294 -5.19 -24.27 -11.39
N GLY A 295 -5.30 -23.21 -12.19
CA GLY A 295 -6.33 -23.10 -13.22
C GLY A 295 -6.39 -24.34 -14.13
N LYS A 296 -7.59 -24.69 -14.59
CA LYS A 296 -7.86 -25.82 -15.50
C LYS A 296 -7.05 -25.83 -16.79
N SER A 297 -6.52 -24.67 -17.18
CA SER A 297 -5.66 -24.49 -18.35
C SER A 297 -4.19 -24.23 -17.97
N GLY A 298 -3.80 -24.39 -16.70
CA GLY A 298 -2.45 -24.14 -16.18
C GLY A 298 -2.21 -22.70 -15.76
N LEU A 299 -1.03 -22.17 -16.11
CA LEU A 299 -0.57 -20.83 -15.76
C LEU A 299 -0.54 -19.88 -16.96
N ALA A 300 -0.60 -18.57 -16.70
CA ALA A 300 -0.30 -17.48 -17.64
C ALA A 300 0.25 -16.25 -16.93
N TRP A 301 1.15 -15.52 -17.58
CA TRP A 301 1.71 -14.27 -17.07
C TRP A 301 0.61 -13.30 -16.62
N GLY A 302 0.60 -12.99 -15.32
CA GLY A 302 -0.36 -12.10 -14.69
C GLY A 302 0.19 -10.69 -14.46
N LYS A 303 -0.68 -9.81 -13.98
CA LYS A 303 -0.35 -8.43 -13.60
C LYS A 303 -0.09 -8.39 -12.10
N GLY A 304 1.17 -8.43 -11.70
CA GLY A 304 1.61 -8.40 -10.30
C GLY A 304 2.66 -7.31 -10.04
N LEU A 305 3.55 -7.55 -9.09
CA LEU A 305 4.66 -6.64 -8.75
C LEU A 305 5.66 -6.46 -9.88
N THR A 306 6.01 -7.55 -10.56
CA THR A 306 6.90 -7.50 -11.71
C THR A 306 6.12 -7.20 -12.98
N VAL A 307 6.51 -6.14 -13.69
CA VAL A 307 6.07 -5.89 -15.07
C VAL A 307 6.68 -6.96 -15.97
N VAL A 308 5.82 -7.76 -16.61
CA VAL A 308 6.22 -8.83 -17.52
C VAL A 308 6.06 -8.35 -18.96
N ASP A 309 6.83 -7.34 -19.35
CA ASP A 309 6.88 -6.95 -20.76
C ASP A 309 7.79 -7.92 -21.53
N GLN A 310 7.30 -8.36 -22.71
CA GLN A 310 8.05 -9.13 -23.71
C GLN A 310 8.57 -10.52 -23.27
N ARG A 311 7.78 -11.32 -22.53
CA ARG A 311 8.14 -12.72 -22.26
C ARG A 311 7.36 -13.70 -23.14
N ALA A 312 8.05 -14.75 -23.57
CA ALA A 312 7.39 -15.90 -24.19
C ALA A 312 6.46 -16.57 -23.17
N GLY A 313 5.31 -17.05 -23.64
CA GLY A 313 4.32 -17.74 -22.82
C GLY A 313 2.92 -17.12 -22.90
N PRO A 314 1.92 -17.80 -22.34
CA PRO A 314 0.55 -17.31 -22.33
C PRO A 314 0.40 -16.11 -21.39
N VAL A 315 -0.40 -15.13 -21.79
CA VAL A 315 -0.73 -13.93 -21.00
C VAL A 315 -2.14 -14.06 -20.44
N LYS A 316 -2.31 -13.71 -19.16
CA LYS A 316 -3.55 -13.87 -18.41
C LYS A 316 -4.64 -12.99 -19.01
N ARG A 317 -5.83 -13.55 -19.19
CA ARG A 317 -7.05 -12.86 -19.63
C ARG A 317 -8.26 -13.33 -18.83
N GLU A 318 -9.32 -12.55 -18.84
CA GLU A 318 -10.60 -12.96 -18.24
C GLU A 318 -11.12 -14.25 -18.91
N GLY A 319 -11.57 -15.21 -18.11
CA GLY A 319 -12.13 -16.48 -18.61
C GLY A 319 -11.16 -17.49 -19.24
N ASP A 320 -9.84 -17.24 -19.27
CA ASP A 320 -8.86 -18.13 -19.92
C ASP A 320 -8.64 -19.51 -19.24
N GLY A 321 -9.18 -19.69 -18.03
CA GLY A 321 -9.01 -20.92 -17.27
C GLY A 321 -7.64 -21.04 -16.58
N LYS A 322 -6.80 -20.01 -16.58
CA LYS A 322 -5.41 -20.05 -16.11
C LYS A 322 -5.24 -19.29 -14.80
N ALA A 323 -4.34 -19.76 -13.94
CA ALA A 323 -3.89 -18.99 -12.79
C ALA A 323 -2.73 -18.05 -13.15
N PRO A 324 -2.60 -16.90 -12.48
CA PRO A 324 -1.60 -15.92 -12.87
C PRO A 324 -0.20 -16.39 -12.44
N ALA A 325 0.78 -16.19 -13.31
CA ALA A 325 2.20 -16.42 -13.08
C ALA A 325 2.93 -15.09 -12.92
N GLY A 326 3.88 -15.01 -12.00
CA GLY A 326 4.56 -13.78 -11.61
C GLY A 326 4.75 -13.68 -10.11
N ILE A 327 4.99 -12.46 -9.63
CA ILE A 327 5.10 -12.11 -8.21
C ILE A 327 3.87 -11.31 -7.80
N PHE A 328 3.15 -11.74 -6.77
CA PHE A 328 1.90 -11.14 -6.34
C PHE A 328 1.93 -10.85 -4.84
N LYS A 329 1.26 -9.76 -4.46
CA LYS A 329 0.99 -9.46 -3.05
C LYS A 329 -0.12 -10.39 -2.57
N LEU A 330 -0.03 -10.81 -1.32
CA LEU A 330 -1.08 -11.53 -0.62
C LEU A 330 -1.90 -10.51 0.16
N GLY A 331 -3.14 -10.29 -0.29
CA GLY A 331 -4.04 -9.29 0.27
C GLY A 331 -4.88 -9.87 1.42
N THR A 332 -6.14 -9.42 1.48
CA THR A 332 -7.10 -9.79 2.53
C THR A 332 -7.40 -11.29 2.54
N ALA A 333 -7.21 -11.92 3.69
CA ALA A 333 -7.76 -13.24 3.99
C ALA A 333 -9.29 -13.14 4.14
N PHE A 334 -10.01 -14.19 3.78
CA PHE A 334 -11.46 -14.23 3.90
C PHE A 334 -11.95 -15.60 4.34
N GLY A 335 -13.15 -15.67 4.90
CA GLY A 335 -13.72 -16.93 5.33
C GLY A 335 -15.13 -16.80 5.87
N TYR A 336 -15.77 -17.92 6.20
CA TYR A 336 -17.19 -17.93 6.59
C TYR A 336 -17.43 -17.53 8.05
N ASP A 337 -16.39 -17.66 8.88
CA ASP A 337 -16.43 -17.31 10.30
C ASP A 337 -16.34 -15.80 10.48
N LYS A 338 -16.92 -15.30 11.57
CA LYS A 338 -16.90 -13.86 11.90
C LYS A 338 -15.49 -13.34 12.18
N THR A 339 -14.63 -14.21 12.68
CA THR A 339 -13.22 -13.95 13.01
C THR A 339 -12.42 -15.17 12.60
N ALA A 340 -11.15 -14.98 12.24
CA ALA A 340 -10.22 -16.08 11.95
C ALA A 340 -8.91 -15.86 12.70
N ASP A 341 -8.22 -16.97 12.98
CA ASP A 341 -6.86 -16.97 13.50
C ASP A 341 -5.88 -16.67 12.36
N THR A 342 -5.69 -15.39 12.07
CA THR A 342 -4.80 -14.89 11.02
C THR A 342 -4.23 -13.53 11.39
N GLN A 343 -3.02 -13.25 10.92
CA GLN A 343 -2.40 -11.93 11.06
C GLN A 343 -2.68 -11.04 9.84
N LEU A 344 -3.11 -11.62 8.72
CA LEU A 344 -3.56 -10.86 7.55
C LEU A 344 -4.86 -10.11 7.86
N PRO A 345 -5.16 -9.02 7.12
CA PRO A 345 -6.49 -8.43 7.14
C PRO A 345 -7.55 -9.51 6.84
N TYR A 346 -8.66 -9.53 7.57
CA TYR A 346 -9.67 -10.58 7.46
C TYR A 346 -11.05 -10.03 7.11
N LEU A 347 -11.67 -10.58 6.06
CA LEU A 347 -13.04 -10.29 5.63
C LEU A 347 -13.96 -11.49 5.93
N PRO A 348 -14.90 -11.39 6.89
CA PRO A 348 -15.94 -12.38 7.07
C PRO A 348 -16.94 -12.33 5.90
N LEU A 349 -17.17 -13.46 5.25
CA LEU A 349 -18.04 -13.58 4.09
C LEU A 349 -19.50 -13.70 4.52
N SER A 350 -20.27 -12.63 4.32
CA SER A 350 -21.74 -12.67 4.42
C SER A 350 -22.36 -13.34 3.19
N ALA A 351 -23.69 -13.52 3.19
CA ALA A 351 -24.40 -14.05 2.02
C ALA A 351 -24.41 -13.08 0.82
N THR A 352 -24.05 -11.82 1.04
CA THR A 352 -24.09 -10.73 0.05
C THR A 352 -22.69 -10.29 -0.37
N VAL A 353 -21.63 -10.87 0.20
CA VAL A 353 -20.27 -10.63 -0.29
C VAL A 353 -20.05 -11.34 -1.62
N GLU A 354 -19.57 -10.57 -2.58
CA GLU A 354 -19.28 -11.01 -3.95
C GLU A 354 -17.94 -10.42 -4.41
N CYS A 355 -17.26 -11.12 -5.32
CA CYS A 355 -16.12 -10.58 -6.05
C CYS A 355 -16.57 -10.18 -7.44
N VAL A 356 -16.43 -8.91 -7.79
CA VAL A 356 -16.94 -8.39 -9.08
C VAL A 356 -15.98 -8.78 -10.21
N ASP A 357 -16.48 -9.57 -11.16
CA ASP A 357 -15.73 -10.01 -12.36
C ASP A 357 -16.19 -9.27 -13.64
N ASP A 358 -17.13 -8.33 -13.51
CA ASP A 358 -17.58 -7.46 -14.61
C ASP A 358 -16.53 -6.38 -14.91
N GLY A 359 -15.83 -6.52 -16.04
CA GLY A 359 -14.80 -5.59 -16.49
C GLY A 359 -15.29 -4.16 -16.79
N GLN A 360 -16.61 -3.93 -16.86
CA GLN A 360 -17.19 -2.58 -17.05
C GLN A 360 -17.49 -1.87 -15.72
N SER A 361 -17.48 -2.59 -14.60
CA SER A 361 -17.78 -2.02 -13.28
C SER A 361 -16.59 -1.23 -12.74
N THR A 362 -16.89 -0.16 -12.01
CA THR A 362 -15.89 0.58 -11.22
C THR A 362 -15.29 -0.25 -10.08
N ARG A 363 -15.92 -1.40 -9.78
CA ARG A 363 -15.54 -2.37 -8.74
C ARG A 363 -14.89 -3.62 -9.31
N TYR A 364 -14.57 -3.67 -10.59
CA TYR A 364 -13.91 -4.83 -11.21
C TYR A 364 -12.70 -5.30 -10.39
N ASN A 365 -12.63 -6.61 -10.16
CA ASN A 365 -11.60 -7.28 -9.36
C ASN A 365 -11.54 -6.83 -7.88
N GLN A 366 -12.69 -6.54 -7.27
CA GLN A 366 -12.80 -6.19 -5.85
C GLN A 366 -13.80 -7.10 -5.13
N LEU A 367 -13.51 -7.40 -3.86
CA LEU A 367 -14.46 -7.98 -2.92
C LEU A 367 -15.36 -6.87 -2.37
N VAL A 368 -16.67 -7.00 -2.56
CA VAL A 368 -17.67 -6.01 -2.13
C VAL A 368 -18.83 -6.70 -1.41
N ASP A 369 -19.49 -5.97 -0.51
CA ASP A 369 -20.77 -6.40 0.05
C ASP A 369 -21.92 -5.75 -0.74
N GLY A 370 -22.59 -6.55 -1.57
CA GLY A 370 -23.69 -6.10 -2.42
C GLY A 370 -24.91 -5.58 -1.67
N ALA A 371 -25.02 -5.81 -0.35
CA ALA A 371 -26.06 -5.21 0.48
C ALA A 371 -25.81 -3.73 0.81
N THR A 372 -24.55 -3.29 0.70
CA THR A 372 -24.11 -1.96 1.18
C THR A 372 -23.85 -0.97 0.06
N LEU A 373 -23.74 -1.46 -1.18
CA LEU A 373 -23.35 -0.65 -2.35
C LEU A 373 -24.46 -0.62 -3.39
N ALA A 374 -24.57 0.51 -4.08
CA ALA A 374 -25.33 0.58 -5.32
C ALA A 374 -24.62 -0.27 -6.38
N LYS A 375 -25.34 -1.25 -6.94
CA LYS A 375 -24.81 -2.22 -7.89
C LYS A 375 -24.58 -1.57 -9.27
N ASP A 376 -23.36 -1.64 -9.78
CA ASP A 376 -22.96 -1.20 -11.13
C ASP A 376 -22.40 -2.34 -12.00
N TRP A 377 -22.53 -3.60 -11.57
CA TRP A 377 -22.00 -4.79 -12.26
C TRP A 377 -23.09 -5.80 -12.62
N ASN A 378 -22.89 -6.53 -13.71
CA ASN A 378 -23.80 -7.56 -14.22
C ASN A 378 -23.32 -8.99 -13.91
N SER A 379 -22.04 -9.18 -13.61
CA SER A 379 -21.46 -10.47 -13.26
C SER A 379 -20.58 -10.35 -12.02
N SER A 380 -20.56 -11.42 -11.23
CA SER A 380 -19.72 -11.55 -10.04
C SER A 380 -19.60 -13.00 -9.61
N GLU A 381 -18.55 -13.29 -8.84
CA GLU A 381 -18.40 -14.53 -8.11
C GLU A 381 -19.02 -14.42 -6.71
N THR A 382 -19.95 -15.32 -6.39
CA THR A 382 -20.50 -15.46 -5.03
C THR A 382 -19.42 -15.99 -4.08
N MET A 383 -19.11 -15.23 -3.03
CA MET A 383 -18.01 -15.61 -2.13
C MET A 383 -18.43 -16.63 -1.07
N ARG A 384 -19.68 -16.61 -0.59
CA ARG A 384 -20.19 -17.64 0.32
C ARG A 384 -20.82 -18.79 -0.47
N ARG A 385 -19.99 -19.74 -0.87
CA ARG A 385 -20.34 -20.86 -1.76
C ARG A 385 -20.91 -22.07 -1.01
N LYS A 386 -21.79 -22.83 -1.67
CA LYS A 386 -22.39 -24.07 -1.14
C LYS A 386 -21.43 -25.27 -1.14
N ASP A 387 -20.33 -25.19 -1.88
CA ASP A 387 -19.32 -26.25 -1.98
C ASP A 387 -18.13 -26.04 -1.02
N ASP A 388 -18.24 -25.07 -0.10
CA ASP A 388 -17.28 -24.74 0.96
C ASP A 388 -15.83 -24.46 0.51
N MET A 389 -15.59 -24.30 -0.80
CA MET A 389 -14.25 -24.01 -1.33
C MET A 389 -13.68 -22.69 -0.79
N TYR A 390 -14.56 -21.73 -0.49
CA TYR A 390 -14.21 -20.40 0.04
C TYR A 390 -14.43 -20.28 1.54
N ARG A 391 -14.57 -21.41 2.25
CA ARG A 391 -14.62 -21.41 3.72
C ARG A 391 -13.39 -20.75 4.33
N GLN A 392 -12.25 -20.88 3.67
CA GLN A 392 -11.04 -20.09 3.89
C GLN A 392 -10.42 -19.74 2.53
N GLY A 393 -9.96 -18.51 2.38
CA GLY A 393 -9.20 -18.08 1.22
C GLY A 393 -8.37 -16.83 1.47
N ILE A 394 -7.48 -16.51 0.53
CA ILE A 394 -6.62 -15.32 0.55
C ILE A 394 -6.70 -14.67 -0.82
N PHE A 395 -6.98 -13.37 -0.85
CA PHE A 395 -6.99 -12.60 -2.09
C PHE A 395 -5.58 -12.47 -2.65
N ILE A 396 -5.39 -12.84 -3.91
CA ILE A 396 -4.13 -12.61 -4.63
C ILE A 396 -4.28 -11.31 -5.38
N GLU A 397 -3.42 -10.31 -5.10
CA GLU A 397 -3.45 -9.00 -5.77
C GLU A 397 -2.89 -9.06 -7.20
N HIS A 398 -3.39 -10.01 -7.98
CA HIS A 398 -3.29 -10.01 -9.42
C HIS A 398 -4.28 -8.98 -9.96
N ASN A 399 -3.85 -8.18 -10.94
CA ASN A 399 -4.65 -7.15 -11.57
C ASN A 399 -5.12 -6.07 -10.57
N SER A 400 -4.18 -5.57 -9.76
CA SER A 400 -4.41 -4.51 -8.76
C SER A 400 -3.36 -3.41 -8.94
N PRO A 401 -3.71 -2.22 -9.48
CA PRO A 401 -5.05 -1.76 -9.85
C PRO A 401 -5.65 -2.51 -11.04
N ALA A 402 -6.98 -2.61 -11.06
CA ALA A 402 -7.71 -3.40 -12.04
C ALA A 402 -7.68 -2.76 -13.43
N ALA A 403 -7.33 -3.56 -14.43
CA ALA A 403 -7.50 -3.26 -15.84
C ALA A 403 -8.44 -4.29 -16.46
N ALA A 404 -9.54 -3.82 -17.05
CA ALA A 404 -10.60 -4.65 -17.63
C ALA A 404 -10.04 -5.77 -18.52
N GLY A 405 -10.57 -6.99 -18.37
CA GLY A 405 -10.21 -8.13 -19.20
C GLY A 405 -8.88 -8.82 -18.86
N SER A 406 -8.14 -8.33 -17.85
CA SER A 406 -6.85 -8.92 -17.43
C SER A 406 -6.99 -10.08 -16.44
N GLY A 407 -8.21 -10.57 -16.22
CA GLY A 407 -8.55 -11.57 -15.22
C GLY A 407 -8.84 -10.95 -13.85
N SER A 408 -9.76 -11.56 -13.12
CA SER A 408 -10.25 -11.07 -11.82
C SER A 408 -10.47 -12.21 -10.83
N CYS A 409 -10.73 -11.86 -9.57
CA CYS A 409 -11.19 -12.78 -8.52
C CYS A 409 -10.26 -14.00 -8.37
N ILE A 410 -8.96 -13.71 -8.23
CA ILE A 410 -7.94 -14.74 -8.05
C ILE A 410 -7.64 -14.91 -6.58
N PHE A 411 -7.75 -16.15 -6.10
CA PHE A 411 -7.58 -16.49 -4.70
C PHE A 411 -6.64 -17.68 -4.52
N PHE A 412 -6.06 -17.75 -3.32
CA PHE A 412 -5.84 -19.03 -2.67
C PHE A 412 -7.12 -19.49 -2.01
N HIS A 413 -7.48 -20.77 -2.17
CA HIS A 413 -8.67 -21.34 -1.53
C HIS A 413 -8.58 -22.85 -1.36
N ILE A 414 -9.60 -23.46 -0.75
CA ILE A 414 -9.69 -24.90 -0.53
C ILE A 414 -10.01 -25.61 -1.85
N TRP A 415 -9.24 -26.63 -2.22
CA TRP A 415 -9.51 -27.44 -3.40
C TRP A 415 -10.69 -28.40 -3.20
N ARG A 416 -11.24 -28.94 -4.30
CA ARG A 416 -12.15 -30.11 -4.22
C ARG A 416 -11.38 -31.44 -4.09
N GLY A 417 -10.08 -31.40 -4.38
CA GLY A 417 -9.17 -32.53 -4.32
C GLY A 417 -7.90 -32.26 -5.13
N PRO A 418 -6.86 -33.08 -4.96
CA PRO A 418 -5.52 -32.86 -5.54
C PRO A 418 -5.44 -33.02 -7.06
N THR A 419 -6.53 -33.43 -7.72
CA THR A 419 -6.65 -33.57 -9.18
C THR A 419 -7.76 -32.71 -9.77
N SER A 420 -8.44 -31.90 -8.93
CA SER A 420 -9.56 -31.06 -9.35
C SER A 420 -9.10 -29.62 -9.56
N PRO A 421 -8.86 -29.16 -10.81
CA PRO A 421 -8.34 -27.83 -11.05
C PRO A 421 -9.36 -26.74 -10.71
N THR A 422 -8.87 -25.51 -10.61
CA THR A 422 -9.71 -24.32 -10.42
C THR A 422 -10.13 -23.73 -11.78
N LEU A 423 -10.95 -22.68 -11.78
CA LEU A 423 -11.22 -21.89 -13.00
C LEU A 423 -10.12 -20.84 -13.30
N GLY A 424 -9.18 -20.62 -12.39
CA GLY A 424 -8.17 -19.56 -12.50
C GLY A 424 -7.47 -19.22 -11.18
N CYS A 425 -7.95 -19.74 -10.05
CA CYS A 425 -7.32 -19.63 -8.75
C CYS A 425 -6.19 -20.67 -8.54
N THR A 426 -5.56 -20.63 -7.38
CA THR A 426 -4.69 -21.72 -6.90
C THR A 426 -5.30 -22.29 -5.63
N ALA A 427 -5.44 -23.61 -5.57
CA ALA A 427 -6.17 -24.27 -4.50
C ALA A 427 -5.36 -25.39 -3.86
N MET A 428 -5.64 -25.64 -2.59
CA MET A 428 -4.84 -26.54 -1.75
C MET A 428 -5.70 -27.25 -0.72
N ASP A 429 -5.09 -28.21 -0.02
CA ASP A 429 -5.72 -28.89 1.11
C ASP A 429 -6.19 -27.91 2.20
N PRO A 430 -7.36 -28.12 2.84
CA PRO A 430 -7.81 -27.32 3.96
C PRO A 430 -6.75 -27.11 5.05
N ALA A 431 -5.96 -28.13 5.37
CA ALA A 431 -4.91 -28.01 6.39
C ALA A 431 -3.77 -27.10 5.94
N ASN A 432 -3.47 -27.05 4.64
CA ASN A 432 -2.44 -26.17 4.10
C ASN A 432 -2.86 -24.71 4.16
N ILE A 433 -4.08 -24.37 3.74
CA ILE A 433 -4.53 -22.98 3.80
C ILE A 433 -4.72 -22.48 5.24
N ALA A 434 -5.16 -23.34 6.16
CA ALA A 434 -5.22 -23.01 7.59
C ALA A 434 -3.81 -22.73 8.17
N ARG A 435 -2.78 -23.47 7.72
CA ARG A 435 -1.39 -23.16 8.05
C ARG A 435 -0.92 -21.83 7.46
N LEU A 436 -1.37 -21.45 6.26
CA LEU A 436 -1.04 -20.14 5.68
C LEU A 436 -1.65 -18.99 6.49
N PHE A 437 -2.89 -19.14 6.96
CA PHE A 437 -3.56 -18.12 7.77
C PHE A 437 -2.75 -17.73 9.02
N THR A 438 -2.24 -18.73 9.74
CA THR A 438 -1.49 -18.51 10.98
C THR A 438 -0.04 -18.09 10.74
N TRP A 439 0.56 -18.55 9.64
CA TRP A 439 1.96 -18.29 9.30
C TRP A 439 2.19 -16.93 8.63
N LEU A 440 1.30 -16.49 7.74
CA LEU A 440 1.46 -15.25 7.00
C LEU A 440 1.34 -14.05 7.94
N ASP A 441 2.38 -13.23 7.96
CA ASP A 441 2.46 -12.01 8.75
C ASP A 441 2.63 -10.82 7.82
N PRO A 442 1.64 -9.91 7.72
CA PRO A 442 1.73 -8.76 6.83
C PRO A 442 2.92 -7.84 7.14
N ARG A 443 3.44 -7.87 8.38
CA ARG A 443 4.65 -7.13 8.76
C ARG A 443 5.88 -7.61 7.99
N GLN A 444 5.90 -8.89 7.62
CA GLN A 444 6.95 -9.54 6.85
C GLN A 444 6.78 -9.36 5.33
N THR A 445 5.80 -8.56 4.89
CA THR A 445 5.57 -8.27 3.46
C THR A 445 5.46 -9.55 2.63
N PRO A 446 4.49 -10.44 2.93
CA PRO A 446 4.45 -11.76 2.32
C PRO A 446 4.06 -11.69 0.84
N LEU A 447 4.80 -12.43 0.00
CA LEU A 447 4.55 -12.47 -1.45
C LEU A 447 4.34 -13.90 -1.96
N LEU A 448 3.54 -14.02 -3.00
CA LEU A 448 3.42 -15.22 -3.83
C LEU A 448 4.36 -15.08 -5.04
N VAL A 449 5.20 -16.09 -5.27
CA VAL A 449 5.92 -16.30 -6.53
C VAL A 449 5.33 -17.54 -7.20
N GLN A 450 4.65 -17.39 -8.32
CA GLN A 450 3.99 -18.49 -9.02
C GLN A 450 4.51 -18.62 -10.45
N LEU A 451 5.19 -19.71 -10.79
CA LEU A 451 5.88 -19.85 -12.08
C LEU A 451 5.95 -21.31 -12.55
N PRO A 452 5.98 -21.58 -13.87
CA PRO A 452 6.49 -22.86 -14.36
C PRO A 452 7.96 -23.07 -13.95
N GLU A 453 8.39 -24.33 -13.77
CA GLU A 453 9.75 -24.63 -13.26
C GLU A 453 10.86 -24.05 -14.15
N ALA A 454 10.69 -24.11 -15.48
CA ALA A 454 11.66 -23.57 -16.42
C ALA A 454 11.82 -22.05 -16.28
N GLU A 455 10.71 -21.33 -16.07
CA GLU A 455 10.73 -19.88 -15.85
C GLU A 455 11.34 -19.55 -14.49
N TYR A 456 11.02 -20.33 -13.46
CA TYR A 456 11.62 -20.18 -12.15
C TYR A 456 13.15 -20.27 -12.23
N ALA A 457 13.68 -21.31 -12.89
CA ALA A 457 15.11 -21.51 -13.04
C ALA A 457 15.79 -20.34 -13.77
N GLN A 458 15.18 -19.82 -14.84
CA GLN A 458 15.71 -18.68 -15.60
C GLN A 458 15.69 -17.37 -14.81
N LEU A 459 14.68 -17.16 -13.97
CA LEU A 459 14.45 -15.89 -13.28
C LEU A 459 15.05 -15.85 -11.88
N ARG A 460 15.39 -17.01 -11.31
CA ARG A 460 15.81 -17.16 -9.91
C ARG A 460 16.88 -16.14 -9.50
N GLU A 461 17.99 -16.09 -10.24
CA GLU A 461 19.11 -15.22 -9.90
C GLU A 461 18.75 -13.74 -10.05
N ARG A 462 18.10 -13.38 -11.16
CA ARG A 462 17.66 -12.00 -11.41
C ARG A 462 16.67 -11.50 -10.36
N TRP A 463 15.82 -12.38 -9.86
CA TRP A 463 14.81 -12.06 -8.85
C TRP A 463 15.31 -12.30 -7.42
N GLY A 464 16.51 -12.86 -7.21
CA GLY A 464 17.02 -13.19 -5.88
C GLY A 464 16.14 -14.21 -5.14
N LEU A 465 15.60 -15.19 -5.88
CA LEU A 465 14.77 -16.26 -5.33
C LEU A 465 15.64 -17.39 -4.73
N PRO A 466 15.15 -18.13 -3.72
CA PRO A 466 15.87 -19.27 -3.13
C PRO A 466 16.12 -20.40 -4.12
N GLU A 467 17.02 -21.31 -3.75
CA GLU A 467 17.10 -22.61 -4.43
C GLU A 467 15.92 -23.51 -4.00
N ARG A 468 15.33 -24.23 -4.97
CA ARG A 468 14.16 -25.08 -4.74
C ARG A 468 14.51 -26.43 -4.15
#